data_AF-A0A3M8VJ87-F1
#
_entry.id   AF-A0A3M8VJ87-F1
#
_cell.length_a   1.000
_cell.length_b   1.000
_cell.length_c   1.000
_cell.angle_alpha   90.00
_cell.angle_beta   90.00
_cell.angle_gamma   90.00
#
_symmetry.space_group_name_H-M   'P 1'
#
loop_
_entity.id
_entity.type
_entity.pdbx_description
1 polymer ?
#
loop_
_entity_poly.entity_id
_entity_poly.type
_entity_poly.pdbx_seq_one_letter_code
_entity_poly.pdbx_strand_id
1 'polypeptide(L)'
;MGHLPVDVRASIRLFAFYLANGTIDVDLLDGIDYRPALFQFGSALEQIFAIYGNVLEVDESGSVLNDGEAQYRAAQWIRAYCDPSYQADPPFQTWETELHGP
;
A
#
# COMPACT_ATOMS: atom_id res chain seq x y z
N MET A 1 -12.52 -8.27 23.42
CA MET A 1 -12.34 -7.70 22.07
C MET A 1 -11.00 -6.97 22.08
N GLY A 2 -10.04 -7.40 21.29
CA GLY A 2 -8.73 -6.74 21.19
C GLY A 2 -8.78 -5.65 20.13
N HIS A 3 -8.09 -4.53 20.35
CA HIS A 3 -7.80 -3.57 19.30
C HIS A 3 -6.56 -4.02 18.53
N LEU A 4 -6.36 -3.52 17.30
CA LEU A 4 -5.09 -3.68 16.61
C LEU A 4 -3.94 -3.10 17.47
N PRO A 5 -2.74 -3.71 17.42
CA PRO A 5 -1.55 -3.18 18.08
C PRO A 5 -1.28 -1.72 17.74
N VAL A 6 -0.63 -0.99 18.66
CA VAL A 6 -0.40 0.45 18.50
C VAL A 6 0.42 0.77 17.25
N ASP A 7 1.44 -0.05 16.95
CA ASP A 7 2.31 0.13 15.79
C ASP A 7 1.56 -0.13 14.48
N VAL A 8 0.72 -1.16 14.43
CA VAL A 8 -0.15 -1.43 13.27
C VAL A 8 -1.09 -0.25 13.00
N ARG A 9 -1.70 0.31 14.05
CA ARG A 9 -2.57 1.51 13.90
C ARG A 9 -1.78 2.73 13.44
N ALA A 10 -0.58 2.94 13.97
CA ALA A 10 0.29 4.04 13.59
C ALA A 10 0.74 3.92 12.13
N SER A 11 1.11 2.71 11.73
CA SER A 11 1.52 2.31 10.39
C SER A 11 0.41 2.58 9.36
N ILE A 12 -0.81 2.07 9.59
CA ILE A 12 -1.97 2.33 8.71
C ILE A 12 -2.27 3.84 8.59
N ARG A 13 -2.22 4.57 9.71
CA ARG A 13 -2.45 6.02 9.71
C ARG A 13 -1.40 6.76 8.88
N LEU A 14 -0.13 6.39 8.98
CA LEU A 14 0.96 7.00 8.22
C LEU A 14 0.88 6.65 6.74
N PHE A 15 0.57 5.40 6.41
CA PHE A 15 0.33 4.98 5.03
C PHE A 15 -0.77 5.82 4.36
N ALA A 16 -1.92 5.96 5.02
CA ALA A 16 -3.01 6.80 4.50
C ALA A 16 -2.60 8.28 4.36
N PHE A 17 -1.80 8.79 5.31
CA PHE A 17 -1.26 10.15 5.25
C PHE A 17 -0.35 10.36 4.03
N TYR A 18 0.61 9.47 3.78
CA TYR A 18 1.51 9.57 2.62
C TYR A 18 0.76 9.38 1.30
N LEU A 19 -0.15 8.41 1.24
CA LEU A 19 -0.97 8.15 0.05
C LEU A 19 -1.76 9.40 -0.35
N ALA A 20 -2.49 10.00 0.60
CA ALA A 20 -3.32 11.18 0.35
C ALA A 20 -2.50 12.44 0.02
N ASN A 21 -1.31 12.58 0.62
CA ASN A 21 -0.43 13.72 0.33
C ASN A 21 0.29 13.62 -1.02
N GLY A 22 0.30 12.46 -1.68
CA GLY A 22 1.07 12.28 -2.91
C GLY A 22 2.54 11.97 -2.64
N THR A 23 2.87 11.42 -1.48
CA THR A 23 4.26 11.27 -1.01
C THR A 23 4.59 9.82 -0.62
N ILE A 24 3.79 8.85 -1.06
CA ILE A 24 4.21 7.45 -0.94
C ILE A 24 5.31 7.19 -1.97
N ASP A 25 6.39 6.56 -1.53
CA ASP A 25 7.57 6.22 -2.34
C ASP A 25 7.91 7.25 -3.43
N VAL A 26 8.40 8.41 -2.98
CA VAL A 26 8.63 9.58 -3.85
C VAL A 26 9.62 9.31 -4.97
N ASP A 27 10.55 8.36 -4.78
CA ASP A 27 11.54 8.00 -5.77
C ASP A 27 10.92 7.19 -6.91
N LEU A 28 10.03 6.22 -6.61
CA LEU A 28 9.36 5.42 -7.63
C LEU A 28 8.25 6.20 -8.37
N LEU A 29 7.55 7.07 -7.64
CA LEU A 29 6.39 7.82 -8.15
C LEU A 29 6.72 9.25 -8.58
N ASP A 30 8.00 9.61 -8.69
CA ASP A 30 8.41 10.93 -9.15
C ASP A 30 7.75 11.29 -10.49
N GLY A 31 7.23 12.52 -10.56
CA GLY A 31 6.51 13.04 -11.72
C GLY A 31 5.12 12.45 -11.98
N ILE A 32 4.59 11.57 -11.12
CA ILE A 32 3.24 11.01 -11.26
C ILE A 32 2.28 11.60 -10.23
N ASP A 33 1.31 12.39 -10.69
CA ASP A 33 0.16 12.76 -9.87
C ASP A 33 -0.93 11.67 -9.95
N TYR A 34 -0.78 10.63 -9.13
CA TYR A 34 -1.68 9.47 -9.13
C TYR A 34 -3.01 9.74 -8.42
N ARG A 35 -3.10 10.77 -7.58
CA ARG A 35 -4.24 11.00 -6.68
C ARG A 35 -5.57 11.14 -7.42
N PRO A 36 -5.69 11.88 -8.53
CA PRO A 36 -6.96 11.95 -9.28
C PRO A 36 -7.42 10.56 -9.75
N ALA A 37 -6.49 9.70 -10.18
CA ALA A 37 -6.81 8.35 -10.64
C ALA A 37 -7.22 7.43 -9.48
N LEU A 38 -6.54 7.52 -8.33
CA LEU A 38 -6.86 6.70 -7.16
C LEU A 38 -8.16 7.10 -6.46
N PHE A 39 -8.44 8.41 -6.34
CA PHE A 39 -9.60 8.90 -5.60
C PHE A 39 -10.87 9.02 -6.45
N GLN A 40 -10.79 8.73 -7.76
CA GLN A 40 -11.97 8.72 -8.62
C GLN A 40 -12.91 7.56 -8.29
N PHE A 41 -12.37 6.36 -8.03
CA PHE A 41 -13.14 5.16 -7.75
C PHE A 41 -12.56 4.37 -6.57
N GLY A 42 -13.43 3.79 -5.74
CA GLY A 42 -13.02 3.06 -4.54
C GLY A 42 -12.21 1.78 -4.79
N SER A 43 -12.29 1.19 -5.99
CA SER A 43 -11.59 -0.06 -6.33
C SER A 43 -10.06 0.09 -6.30
N ALA A 44 -9.52 1.24 -6.72
CA ALA A 44 -8.08 1.48 -6.67
C ALA A 44 -7.59 1.60 -5.21
N LEU A 45 -8.37 2.29 -4.37
CA LEU A 45 -8.08 2.37 -2.94
C LEU A 45 -8.18 1.01 -2.26
N GLU A 46 -9.22 0.23 -2.56
CA GLU A 46 -9.39 -1.13 -2.05
C GLU A 46 -8.15 -1.99 -2.34
N GLN A 47 -7.69 -2.00 -3.59
CA GLN A 47 -6.53 -2.78 -3.99
C GLN A 47 -5.23 -2.35 -3.29
N ILE A 48 -5.02 -1.04 -3.14
CA ILE A 48 -3.83 -0.49 -2.49
C ILE A 48 -3.80 -0.81 -0.99
N PHE A 49 -4.95 -0.74 -0.32
CA PHE A 49 -5.07 -1.15 1.08
C PHE A 49 -4.92 -2.66 1.27
N ALA A 50 -5.42 -3.46 0.33
CA ALA A 50 -5.20 -4.90 0.34
C ALA A 50 -3.71 -5.24 0.22
N ILE A 51 -3.00 -4.65 -0.76
CA ILE A 51 -1.56 -4.88 -0.94
C ILE A 51 -0.79 -4.47 0.31
N TYR A 52 -1.05 -3.27 0.83
CA TYR A 52 -0.40 -2.80 2.05
C TYR A 52 -0.65 -3.75 3.22
N GLY A 53 -1.91 -4.12 3.45
CA GLY A 53 -2.29 -4.98 4.57
C GLY A 53 -1.76 -6.42 4.46
N ASN A 54 -1.74 -6.97 3.24
CA ASN A 54 -1.28 -8.34 3.00
C ASN A 54 0.24 -8.43 3.18
N VAL A 55 1.00 -7.43 2.72
CA VAL A 55 2.47 -7.39 2.81
C VAL A 55 2.96 -7.01 4.22
N LEU A 56 2.16 -6.27 5.00
CA LEU A 56 2.57 -5.80 6.32
C LEU A 56 2.85 -6.97 7.29
N GLU A 57 4.11 -7.10 7.68
CA GLU A 57 4.58 -8.07 8.67
C GLU A 57 4.50 -7.46 10.08
N VAL A 58 3.94 -8.25 10.99
CA VAL A 58 3.76 -7.90 12.39
C VAL A 58 4.28 -9.06 13.24
N ASP A 59 5.14 -8.76 14.22
CA ASP A 59 5.66 -9.77 15.13
C ASP A 59 4.67 -10.16 16.25
N GLU A 60 5.05 -11.14 17.07
CA GLU A 60 4.23 -11.63 18.19
C GLU A 60 3.92 -10.55 19.25
N SER A 61 4.74 -9.49 19.32
CA SER A 61 4.54 -8.36 20.24
C SER A 61 3.59 -7.30 19.67
N GLY A 62 3.22 -7.42 18.39
CA GLY A 62 2.42 -6.44 17.67
C GLY A 62 3.23 -5.29 17.05
N SER A 63 4.55 -5.45 16.94
CA SER A 63 5.44 -4.47 16.31
C SER A 63 5.48 -4.69 14.79
N VAL A 64 5.46 -3.61 14.03
CA VAL A 64 5.54 -3.65 12.55
C VAL A 64 7.00 -3.82 12.12
N LEU A 65 7.26 -4.74 11.20
CA LEU A 65 8.63 -5.11 10.81
C LEU A 65 9.09 -4.52 9.46
N ASN A 66 8.17 -4.25 8.53
CA ASN A 66 8.49 -4.00 7.11
C ASN A 66 7.64 -2.88 6.47
N ASP A 67 7.32 -1.81 7.21
CA ASP A 67 6.44 -0.73 6.72
C ASP A 67 6.87 -0.12 5.39
N GLY A 68 8.18 0.04 5.18
CA GLY A 68 8.76 0.55 3.94
C GLY A 68 8.51 -0.38 2.76
N GLU A 69 8.67 -1.69 2.94
CA GLU A 69 8.41 -2.68 1.89
C GLU A 69 6.92 -2.71 1.55
N ALA A 70 6.03 -2.74 2.55
CA ALA A 70 4.58 -2.69 2.31
C ALA A 70 4.15 -1.43 1.55
N GLN A 71 4.75 -0.28 1.86
CA GLN A 71 4.54 0.97 1.12
C GLN A 71 5.08 0.89 -0.31
N TYR A 72 6.30 0.36 -0.49
CA TYR A 72 6.92 0.20 -1.80
C TYR A 72 6.09 -0.70 -2.70
N ARG A 73 5.59 -1.83 -2.20
CA ARG A 73 4.71 -2.74 -2.95
C ARG A 73 3.41 -2.06 -3.36
N ALA A 74 2.78 -1.29 -2.48
CA ALA A 74 1.63 -0.47 -2.85
C ALA A 74 1.98 0.58 -3.93
N ALA A 75 3.15 1.23 -3.82
CA ALA A 75 3.62 2.19 -4.81
C ALA A 75 3.90 1.56 -6.18
N GLN A 76 4.46 0.34 -6.24
CA GLN A 76 4.62 -0.40 -7.49
C GLN A 76 3.28 -0.65 -8.18
N TRP A 77 2.22 -0.93 -7.42
CA TRP A 77 0.89 -1.10 -7.98
C TRP A 77 0.33 0.22 -8.51
N ILE A 78 0.49 1.32 -7.76
CA ILE A 78 0.11 2.67 -8.19
C ILE A 78 0.82 3.04 -9.50
N ARG A 79 2.12 2.75 -9.59
CA ARG A 79 2.90 3.01 -10.79
C ARG A 79 2.36 2.24 -11.99
N ALA A 80 2.13 0.94 -11.84
CA ALA A 80 1.57 0.08 -12.88
C ALA A 80 0.15 0.54 -13.31
N TYR A 81 -0.64 1.06 -12.36
CA TYR A 81 -1.97 1.59 -12.62
C TYR A 81 -1.95 2.88 -13.47
N CYS A 82 -0.98 3.76 -13.21
CA CYS A 82 -0.82 5.02 -13.95
C CYS A 82 -0.04 4.88 -15.25
N ASP A 83 0.89 3.92 -15.32
CA ASP A 83 1.80 3.68 -16.44
C ASP A 83 1.76 2.19 -16.85
N PRO A 84 1.00 1.83 -17.90
CA PRO A 84 0.88 0.46 -18.35
C PRO A 84 2.18 -0.18 -18.88
N SER A 85 3.23 0.63 -19.10
CA SER A 85 4.54 0.12 -19.51
C SER A 85 5.41 -0.32 -18.33
N TYR A 86 5.07 0.11 -17.12
CA TYR A 86 5.76 -0.28 -15.90
C TYR A 86 5.41 -1.72 -15.50
N GLN A 87 6.43 -2.47 -15.09
CA GLN A 87 6.28 -3.82 -14.53
C GLN A 87 6.89 -3.83 -13.13
N ALA A 88 6.11 -4.33 -12.17
CA ALA A 88 6.58 -4.50 -10.81
C ALA A 88 7.74 -5.51 -10.76
N ASP A 89 8.78 -5.19 -10.00
CA ASP A 89 9.92 -6.06 -9.74
C ASP A 89 10.18 -6.13 -8.21
N PRO A 90 10.06 -7.33 -7.60
CA PRO A 90 9.58 -8.57 -8.22
C PRO A 90 8.11 -8.47 -8.66
N PRO A 91 7.64 -9.29 -9.62
CA PRO A 91 6.22 -9.37 -9.95
C PRO A 91 5.37 -9.66 -8.71
N PHE A 92 4.15 -9.13 -8.67
CA PHE A 92 3.23 -9.40 -7.56
C PHE A 92 2.92 -10.89 -7.44
N GLN A 93 3.06 -11.41 -6.23
CA GLN A 93 2.53 -12.71 -5.86
C GLN A 93 1.01 -12.61 -5.70
N THR A 94 0.29 -13.69 -5.99
CA THR A 94 -1.18 -13.69 -5.95
C THR A 94 -1.75 -13.22 -4.61
N TRP A 95 -1.10 -13.62 -3.50
CA TRP A 95 -1.51 -13.26 -2.14
C TRP A 95 -1.31 -11.78 -1.83
N GLU A 96 -0.34 -11.10 -2.46
CA GLU A 96 -0.15 -9.67 -2.24
C GLU A 96 -1.37 -8.89 -2.71
N THR A 97 -2.00 -9.31 -3.81
CA THR A 97 -3.14 -8.61 -4.41
C THR A 97 -4.51 -9.13 -3.99
N GLU A 98 -4.57 -10.18 -3.18
CA GLU A 98 -5.83 -10.84 -2.81
C GLU A 98 -6.75 -9.90 -2.00
N LEU A 99 -8.02 -9.81 -2.41
CA LEU A 99 -9.04 -9.06 -1.68
C LEU A 99 -9.78 -10.00 -0.72
N HIS A 100 -9.56 -9.82 0.58
CA HIS A 100 -10.25 -10.60 1.61
C HIS A 100 -11.62 -10.00 1.94
N GLY A 101 -12.67 -10.81 1.85
CA GLY A 101 -14.05 -10.41 2.15
C GLY A 101 -14.37 -10.37 3.66
N PRO A 102 -15.52 -9.77 4.03
CA PRO A 102 -16.03 -9.75 5.41
C PRO A 102 -16.56 -11.11 5.90
#